data_AF-A0A1B6GJN5-F1
#
_entry.id   AF-A0A1B6GJN5-F1
#
_cell.length_a   1.000
_cell.length_b   1.000
_cell.length_c   1.000
_cell.angle_alpha   90.00
_cell.angle_beta   90.00
_cell.angle_gamma   90.00
#
_symmetry.space_group_name_H-M   'P 1'
#
loop_
_entity.id
_entity.type
_entity.pdbx_description
1 polymer ?
#
loop_
_entity_poly.entity_id
_entity_poly.type
_entity_poly.pdbx_seq_one_letter_code
_entity_poly.pdbx_strand_id
1 'polypeptide(L)'
;MHCRDGEYNSLASLWIQLPETTVRSFFHDINGTHRMSSLIPFIIVYYILSIWTYGLTVSAGLFIPCLLTGAAWGRMIGIGLETYFPGVPILANPAKYALIGAAAQLGGVVRMTISLTVILIEATGSIIFGLPLMITLLTAKWVGDFFNEGLYDIHIQLAGVPLLAWEPPPLSFTMDTRTFMSHPVTTLQPIESVRRVVHVLKTRTYNGFPVVDPVIPTGDGIT
;
A
#
# COMPACT_ATOMS: atom_id res chain seq x y z
N MET A 1 32.61 -7.23 17.83
CA MET A 1 34.06 -7.13 17.61
C MET A 1 34.82 -8.39 18.06
N HIS A 2 34.16 -9.56 18.09
CA HIS A 2 34.77 -10.86 18.48
C HIS A 2 34.64 -11.86 17.31
N CYS A 3 35.35 -11.64 16.21
CA CYS A 3 35.46 -12.62 15.12
C CYS A 3 36.92 -13.06 15.00
N ARG A 4 37.15 -14.29 14.54
CA ARG A 4 38.50 -14.78 14.24
C ARG A 4 39.05 -14.05 13.01
N ASP A 5 40.36 -14.02 12.85
CA ASP A 5 40.99 -13.38 11.69
C ASP A 5 40.46 -13.99 10.38
N GLY A 6 39.93 -13.14 9.50
CA GLY A 6 39.29 -13.55 8.25
C GLY A 6 37.80 -13.86 8.32
N GLU A 7 37.19 -13.89 9.51
CA GLU A 7 35.74 -14.00 9.69
C GLU A 7 35.10 -12.62 9.92
N TYR A 8 33.88 -12.43 9.43
CA TYR A 8 33.08 -11.23 9.69
C TYR A 8 31.83 -11.57 10.50
N ASN A 9 31.31 -10.59 11.24
CA ASN A 9 30.09 -10.76 12.00
C ASN A 9 28.86 -10.62 11.08
N SER A 10 28.10 -11.70 10.92
CA SER A 10 26.90 -11.74 10.10
C SER A 10 25.84 -10.72 10.51
N LEU A 11 25.70 -10.41 11.80
CA LEU A 11 24.75 -9.39 12.27
C LEU A 11 25.23 -7.99 11.83
N ALA A 12 26.52 -7.71 11.93
CA ALA A 12 27.07 -6.41 11.56
C ALA A 12 26.94 -6.16 10.05
N SER A 13 27.12 -7.18 9.21
CA SER A 13 26.91 -7.05 7.77
C SER A 13 25.47 -6.69 7.41
N LEU A 14 24.47 -7.20 8.16
CA LEU A 14 23.05 -6.86 7.92
C LEU A 14 22.71 -5.41 8.27
N TRP A 15 23.36 -4.84 9.29
CA TRP A 15 23.07 -3.47 9.75
C TRP A 15 23.85 -2.38 9.03
N ILE A 16 25.08 -2.67 8.62
CA ILE A 16 26.00 -1.68 8.04
C ILE A 16 25.81 -1.54 6.52
N GLN A 17 25.29 -2.59 5.87
CA GLN A 17 25.00 -2.54 4.45
C GLN A 17 23.73 -1.73 4.15
N LEU A 18 23.60 -1.29 2.90
CA LEU A 18 22.38 -0.66 2.44
C LEU A 18 21.22 -1.68 2.51
N PRO A 19 20.00 -1.23 2.81
CA PRO A 19 18.86 -2.15 2.91
C PRO A 19 18.57 -2.83 1.56
N GLU A 20 18.80 -2.15 0.44
CA GLU A 20 18.66 -2.70 -0.91
C GLU A 20 19.63 -3.86 -1.18
N THR A 21 20.89 -3.72 -0.76
CA THR A 21 21.88 -4.80 -0.89
C THR A 21 21.56 -5.97 0.02
N THR A 22 20.99 -5.70 1.20
CA THR A 22 20.58 -6.74 2.16
C THR A 22 19.38 -7.52 1.64
N VAL A 23 18.38 -6.84 1.06
CA VAL A 23 17.26 -7.47 0.35
C VAL A 23 17.77 -8.39 -0.75
N ARG A 24 18.69 -7.88 -1.59
CA ARG A 24 19.26 -8.65 -2.69
C ARG A 24 20.02 -9.89 -2.19
N SER A 25 20.80 -9.75 -1.11
CA SER A 25 21.45 -10.85 -0.42
C SER A 25 20.43 -11.89 0.07
N PHE A 26 19.30 -11.47 0.65
CA PHE A 26 18.25 -12.41 1.06
C PHE A 26 17.57 -13.15 -0.09
N PHE A 27 17.54 -12.59 -1.29
CA PHE A 27 16.96 -13.25 -2.47
C PHE A 27 17.92 -14.15 -3.23
N HIS A 28 19.23 -13.95 -3.10
CA HIS A 28 20.22 -14.67 -3.92
C HIS A 28 21.24 -15.50 -3.13
N ASP A 29 21.41 -15.26 -1.83
CA ASP A 29 22.42 -15.98 -1.06
C ASP A 29 22.06 -17.45 -0.85
N ILE A 30 23.10 -18.29 -0.93
CA ILE A 30 23.06 -19.74 -0.76
C ILE A 30 22.57 -20.12 0.65
N ASN A 31 21.97 -21.31 0.76
CA ASN A 31 21.55 -21.90 2.03
C ASN A 31 22.70 -21.93 3.06
N GLY A 32 22.38 -21.65 4.32
CA GLY A 32 23.36 -21.68 5.42
C GLY A 32 24.20 -20.40 5.60
N THR A 33 24.13 -19.43 4.68
CA THR A 33 24.84 -18.14 4.80
C THR A 33 24.37 -17.32 6.02
N HIS A 34 23.06 -17.33 6.29
CA HIS A 34 22.44 -16.56 7.36
C HIS A 34 22.00 -17.47 8.50
N ARG A 35 22.48 -17.20 9.72
CA ARG A 35 22.09 -17.95 10.91
C ARG A 35 20.79 -17.41 11.49
N MET A 36 19.93 -18.31 11.99
CA MET A 36 18.66 -17.97 12.63
C MET A 36 18.84 -16.99 13.80
N SER A 37 19.91 -17.18 14.58
CA SER A 37 20.24 -16.36 15.75
C SER A 37 20.53 -14.90 15.42
N SER A 38 21.03 -14.58 14.22
CA SER A 38 21.25 -13.19 13.78
C SER A 38 20.02 -12.57 13.12
N LEU A 39 19.16 -13.38 12.50
CA LEU A 39 17.96 -12.89 11.81
C LEU A 39 16.86 -12.45 12.78
N ILE A 40 16.63 -13.20 13.86
CA ILE A 40 15.59 -12.87 14.86
C ILE A 40 15.77 -11.46 15.45
N PRO A 41 16.93 -11.08 16.03
CA PRO A 41 17.11 -9.75 16.57
C PRO A 41 17.05 -8.67 15.48
N PHE A 42 17.52 -8.97 14.26
CA PHE A 42 17.43 -8.05 13.13
C PHE A 42 15.96 -7.75 12.78
N ILE A 43 15.11 -8.78 12.62
CA ILE A 43 13.69 -8.62 12.29
C ILE A 43 12.98 -7.76 13.33
N ILE A 44 13.13 -8.09 14.61
CA ILE A 44 12.41 -7.40 15.70
C ILE A 44 12.83 -5.93 15.77
N VAL A 45 14.13 -5.66 15.81
CA VAL A 45 14.63 -4.28 15.97
C VAL A 45 14.35 -3.47 14.70
N TYR A 46 14.56 -4.03 13.51
CA TYR A 46 14.31 -3.33 12.25
C TYR A 46 12.82 -3.05 12.04
N TYR A 47 11.93 -3.96 12.45
CA TYR A 47 10.49 -3.73 12.40
C TYR A 47 10.05 -2.57 13.31
N ILE A 48 10.50 -2.55 14.57
CA ILE A 48 10.19 -1.45 15.51
C ILE A 48 10.75 -0.12 14.99
N LEU A 49 12.00 -0.11 14.50
CA LEU A 49 12.60 1.07 13.90
C LEU A 49 11.81 1.55 12.68
N SER A 50 11.32 0.64 11.83
CA SER A 50 10.52 1.01 10.66
C SER A 50 9.20 1.69 11.02
N ILE A 51 8.56 1.26 12.13
CA ILE A 51 7.35 1.91 12.64
C ILE A 51 7.68 3.31 13.17
N TRP A 52 8.75 3.46 13.94
CA TRP A 52 9.15 4.76 14.48
C TRP A 52 9.59 5.75 13.41
N THR A 53 10.35 5.30 12.40
CA THR A 53 10.84 6.20 11.35
C THR A 53 9.74 6.64 10.39
N TYR A 54 8.69 5.82 10.21
CA TYR A 54 7.57 6.20 9.36
C TYR A 54 6.78 7.39 9.91
N GLY A 55 6.68 7.54 11.23
CA GLY A 55 5.98 8.66 11.87
C GLY A 55 6.76 9.99 11.87
N LEU A 56 7.97 10.04 11.30
CA LEU A 56 8.80 11.23 11.29
C LEU A 56 8.42 12.17 10.13
N THR A 57 8.64 13.48 10.34
CA THR A 57 8.44 14.52 9.32
C THR A 57 9.62 14.57 8.34
N VAL A 58 9.95 13.44 7.72
CA VAL A 58 11.05 13.30 6.76
C VAL A 58 10.50 12.60 5.51
N SER A 59 10.96 13.03 4.33
CA SER A 59 10.65 12.32 3.09
C SER A 59 11.36 10.97 3.07
N ALA A 60 10.61 9.90 3.28
CA ALA A 60 11.12 8.52 3.30
C ALA A 60 10.13 7.57 2.62
N GLY A 61 10.66 6.47 2.07
CA GLY A 61 9.87 5.42 1.45
C GLY A 61 9.64 4.23 2.39
N LEU A 62 8.43 3.65 2.36
CA LEU A 62 8.06 2.46 3.13
C LEU A 62 8.35 1.14 2.42
N PHE A 63 8.56 1.18 1.11
CA PHE A 63 8.65 -0.01 0.29
C PHE A 63 9.84 -0.89 0.68
N ILE A 64 11.05 -0.33 0.70
CA ILE A 64 12.27 -1.09 1.02
C ILE A 64 12.27 -1.64 2.46
N PRO A 65 11.90 -0.87 3.51
CA PRO A 65 11.80 -1.41 4.86
C PRO A 65 10.81 -2.58 5.01
N CYS A 66 9.65 -2.50 4.37
CA CYS A 66 8.65 -3.58 4.39
C CYS A 66 9.14 -4.81 3.62
N LEU A 67 9.81 -4.60 2.49
CA LEU A 67 10.41 -5.68 1.70
C LEU A 67 11.50 -6.40 2.49
N LEU A 68 12.39 -5.65 3.15
CA LEU A 68 13.50 -6.19 3.92
C LEU A 68 13.03 -6.99 5.14
N THR A 69 12.10 -6.44 5.92
CA THR A 69 11.52 -7.15 7.07
C THR A 69 10.80 -8.42 6.62
N GLY A 70 10.04 -8.32 5.53
CA GLY A 70 9.37 -9.44 4.88
C GLY A 70 10.32 -10.55 4.41
N ALA A 71 11.39 -10.16 3.72
CA ALA A 71 12.42 -11.07 3.24
C ALA A 71 13.13 -11.78 4.40
N ALA A 72 13.42 -11.05 5.48
CA ALA A 72 14.09 -11.60 6.64
C ALA A 72 13.25 -12.68 7.35
N TRP A 73 11.96 -12.44 7.63
CA TRP A 73 11.10 -13.45 8.25
C TRP A 73 10.73 -14.57 7.28
N GLY A 74 10.57 -14.29 5.99
CA GLY A 74 10.39 -15.32 4.97
C GLY A 74 11.58 -16.28 4.89
N ARG A 75 12.81 -15.74 4.95
CA ARG A 75 14.04 -16.55 5.00
C ARG A 75 14.15 -17.35 6.30
N MET A 76 13.74 -16.77 7.43
CA MET A 76 13.66 -17.44 8.73
C MET A 76 12.76 -18.68 8.66
N ILE A 77 11.57 -18.56 8.05
CA ILE A 77 10.66 -19.70 7.82
C ILE A 77 11.29 -20.73 6.88
N GLY A 78 11.95 -20.29 5.81
CA GLY A 78 12.64 -21.19 4.88
C GLY A 78 13.71 -22.06 5.57
N ILE A 79 14.53 -21.47 6.44
CA ILE A 79 15.53 -22.21 7.23
C ILE A 79 14.85 -23.17 8.23
N GLY A 80 13.75 -22.74 8.85
CA GLY A 80 12.97 -23.59 9.75
C GLY A 80 12.39 -24.82 9.05
N LEU A 81 11.85 -24.64 7.84
CA LEU A 81 11.33 -25.74 7.01
C LEU A 81 12.44 -26.70 6.58
N GLU A 82 13.60 -26.19 6.18
CA GLU A 82 14.78 -27.01 5.84
C GLU A 82 15.25 -27.86 7.04
N THR A 83 15.16 -27.31 8.25
CA THR A 83 15.55 -28.02 9.48
C THR A 83 14.54 -29.10 9.87
N TYR A 84 13.24 -28.86 9.67
CA TYR A 84 12.17 -29.79 10.06
C TYR A 84 11.93 -30.90 9.03
N PHE A 85 12.09 -30.61 7.74
CA PHE A 85 11.94 -31.57 6.64
C PHE A 85 13.26 -31.77 5.87
N PRO A 86 14.29 -32.38 6.51
CA PRO A 86 15.54 -32.67 5.83
C PRO A 86 15.31 -33.69 4.71
N GLY A 87 15.55 -33.32 3.46
CA GLY A 87 15.53 -34.24 2.32
C GLY A 87 14.57 -33.92 1.17
N VAL A 88 13.82 -32.81 1.24
CA VAL A 88 12.99 -32.35 0.11
C VAL A 88 13.70 -31.19 -0.62
N PRO A 89 14.40 -31.45 -1.74
CA PRO A 89 15.21 -30.43 -2.43
C PRO A 89 14.39 -29.25 -2.96
N ILE A 90 13.08 -29.43 -3.17
CA ILE A 90 12.16 -28.37 -3.58
C ILE A 90 11.94 -27.35 -2.45
N LEU A 91 11.85 -27.81 -1.20
CA LEU A 91 11.62 -26.97 -0.01
C LEU A 91 12.93 -26.36 0.54
N ALA A 92 14.08 -26.88 0.11
CA ALA A 92 15.39 -26.46 0.58
C ALA A 92 15.90 -25.17 -0.08
N ASN A 93 15.06 -24.20 -0.45
CA ASN A 93 15.54 -22.93 -1.02
C ASN A 93 14.99 -21.73 -0.22
N PRO A 94 15.67 -21.30 0.85
CA PRO A 94 15.23 -20.18 1.71
C PRO A 94 15.02 -18.87 0.95
N ALA A 95 15.75 -18.66 -0.16
CA ALA A 95 15.59 -17.52 -1.05
C ALA A 95 14.17 -17.38 -1.63
N LYS A 96 13.52 -18.49 -2.00
CA LYS A 96 12.15 -18.49 -2.53
C LYS A 96 11.15 -18.04 -1.47
N TYR A 97 11.34 -18.51 -0.23
CA TYR A 97 10.52 -18.11 0.91
C TYR A 97 10.77 -16.67 1.34
N ALA A 98 12.00 -16.16 1.19
CA ALA A 98 12.30 -14.74 1.39
C ALA A 98 11.49 -13.86 0.44
N LEU A 99 11.43 -14.22 -0.85
CA LEU A 99 10.62 -13.47 -1.83
C LEU A 99 9.12 -13.50 -1.49
N ILE A 100 8.59 -14.66 -1.12
CA ILE A 100 7.18 -14.80 -0.72
C ILE A 100 6.87 -14.01 0.56
N GLY A 101 7.75 -14.07 1.57
CA GLY A 101 7.60 -13.29 2.81
C GLY A 101 7.68 -11.78 2.58
N ALA A 102 8.58 -11.34 1.69
CA ALA A 102 8.67 -9.95 1.24
C ALA A 102 7.36 -9.47 0.61
N ALA A 103 6.79 -10.28 -0.30
CA ALA A 103 5.52 -9.99 -0.94
C ALA A 103 4.38 -9.94 0.10
N ALA A 104 4.28 -10.93 0.99
CA ALA A 104 3.24 -10.98 2.01
C ALA A 104 3.27 -9.76 2.94
N GLN A 105 4.45 -9.34 3.41
CA GLN A 105 4.60 -8.16 4.26
C GLN A 105 4.20 -6.87 3.52
N LEU A 106 4.70 -6.69 2.30
CA LEU A 106 4.38 -5.51 1.48
C LEU A 106 2.89 -5.44 1.14
N GLY A 107 2.31 -6.55 0.70
CA GLY A 107 0.89 -6.65 0.37
C GLY A 107 -0.01 -6.43 1.58
N GLY A 108 0.39 -6.90 2.76
CA GLY A 108 -0.34 -6.70 4.01
C GLY A 108 -0.31 -5.26 4.53
N VAL A 109 0.79 -4.52 4.32
CA VAL A 109 0.90 -3.12 4.75
C VAL A 109 0.23 -2.17 3.75
N VAL A 110 0.52 -2.33 2.45
CA VAL A 110 0.19 -1.37 1.40
C VAL A 110 -1.12 -1.70 0.66
N ARG A 111 -1.57 -2.97 0.70
CA ARG A 111 -2.81 -3.45 0.03
C ARG A 111 -2.83 -3.37 -1.49
N MET A 112 -1.67 -3.15 -2.12
CA MET A 112 -1.50 -3.24 -3.56
C MET A 112 -1.28 -4.70 -3.98
N THR A 113 -2.12 -5.22 -4.87
CA THR A 113 -2.09 -6.62 -5.31
C THR A 113 -1.47 -6.76 -6.70
N ILE A 114 -2.18 -6.32 -7.74
CA ILE A 114 -1.81 -6.57 -9.15
C ILE A 114 -0.48 -5.89 -9.50
N SER A 115 -0.39 -4.57 -9.27
CA SER A 115 0.82 -3.80 -9.60
C SER A 115 2.06 -4.29 -8.84
N LEU A 116 1.89 -4.64 -7.55
CA LEU A 116 2.99 -5.19 -6.74
C LEU A 116 3.44 -6.56 -7.25
N THR A 117 2.50 -7.42 -7.64
CA THR A 117 2.81 -8.72 -8.23
C THR A 117 3.67 -8.56 -9.48
N VAL A 118 3.28 -7.65 -10.38
CA VAL A 118 4.02 -7.38 -11.62
C VAL A 118 5.42 -6.84 -11.32
N ILE A 119 5.56 -5.86 -10.42
CA ILE A 119 6.87 -5.31 -10.02
C ILE A 119 7.80 -6.41 -9.51
N LEU A 120 7.30 -7.33 -8.67
CA LEU A 120 8.10 -8.42 -8.12
C LEU A 120 8.48 -9.47 -9.18
N ILE A 121 7.59 -9.77 -10.13
CA ILE A 121 7.89 -10.66 -11.25
C ILE A 121 8.99 -10.06 -12.13
N GLU A 122 8.87 -8.80 -12.51
CA GLU A 122 9.87 -8.09 -13.33
C GLU A 122 11.22 -8.01 -12.62
N ALA A 123 11.22 -7.69 -11.31
CA ALA A 123 12.45 -7.65 -10.51
C ALA A 123 13.12 -9.02 -10.35
N THR A 124 12.33 -10.10 -10.29
CA THR A 124 12.85 -11.48 -10.16
C THR A 124 13.25 -12.07 -11.52
N GLY A 125 12.73 -11.54 -12.63
CA GLY A 125 13.00 -12.03 -13.99
C GLY A 125 12.39 -13.39 -14.29
N SER A 126 11.39 -13.84 -13.52
CA SER A 126 10.74 -15.15 -13.72
C SER A 126 9.23 -15.07 -13.46
N ILE A 127 8.47 -15.26 -14.54
CA ILE A 127 6.99 -15.20 -14.56
C ILE A 127 6.38 -16.39 -13.81
N ILE A 128 7.10 -17.50 -13.68
CA ILE A 128 6.64 -18.72 -12.99
C ILE A 128 6.31 -18.43 -11.52
N PHE A 129 7.00 -17.46 -10.89
CA PHE A 129 6.70 -17.04 -9.52
C PHE A 129 5.45 -16.18 -9.38
N GLY A 130 4.83 -15.75 -10.48
CA GLY A 130 3.69 -14.84 -10.46
C GLY A 130 2.45 -15.43 -9.77
N LEU A 131 2.11 -16.68 -10.04
CA LEU A 131 0.93 -17.32 -9.44
C LEU A 131 1.07 -17.49 -7.92
N PRO A 132 2.18 -18.04 -7.38
CA PRO A 132 2.41 -18.08 -5.93
C PRO A 132 2.38 -16.69 -5.29
N LEU A 133 3.02 -15.69 -5.91
CA LEU A 133 3.05 -14.32 -5.38
C LEU A 133 1.66 -13.71 -5.32
N MET A 134 0.86 -13.87 -6.38
CA MET A 134 -0.51 -13.37 -6.43
C MET A 134 -1.39 -13.97 -5.33
N ILE A 135 -1.31 -15.29 -5.12
CA ILE A 135 -2.07 -15.96 -4.05
C ILE A 135 -1.64 -15.44 -2.68
N THR A 136 -0.33 -15.27 -2.44
CA THR A 136 0.19 -14.76 -1.17
C THR A 136 -0.21 -13.30 -0.91
N LEU A 137 -0.25 -12.47 -1.95
CA LEU A 137 -0.66 -11.08 -1.87
C LEU A 137 -2.17 -10.94 -1.63
N LEU A 138 -2.99 -11.74 -2.32
CA LEU A 138 -4.44 -11.76 -2.11
C LEU A 138 -4.81 -12.23 -0.71
N THR A 139 -4.17 -13.29 -0.21
CA THR A 139 -4.38 -13.78 1.16
C THR A 139 -3.91 -12.76 2.20
N ALA A 140 -2.75 -12.13 2.02
CA ALA A 140 -2.28 -11.07 2.90
C ALA A 140 -3.23 -9.87 2.92
N LYS A 141 -3.72 -9.43 1.76
CA LYS A 141 -4.72 -8.37 1.65
C LYS A 141 -6.03 -8.75 2.34
N TRP A 142 -6.58 -9.93 2.07
CA TRP A 142 -7.84 -10.37 2.68
C TRP A 142 -7.75 -10.43 4.20
N VAL A 143 -6.69 -11.07 4.72
CA VAL A 143 -6.48 -11.17 6.17
C VAL A 143 -6.32 -9.78 6.76
N GLY A 144 -5.55 -8.91 6.13
CA GLY A 144 -5.41 -7.57 6.64
C GLY A 144 -6.72 -6.77 6.56
N ASP A 145 -7.55 -6.92 5.51
CA ASP A 145 -8.71 -6.06 5.25
C ASP A 145 -9.78 -6.35 6.31
N PHE A 146 -9.72 -7.54 6.91
CA PHE A 146 -10.49 -7.92 8.09
C PHE A 146 -10.11 -7.15 9.36
N PHE A 147 -8.84 -6.75 9.51
CA PHE A 147 -8.35 -6.09 10.73
C PHE A 147 -8.22 -4.56 10.60
N ASN A 148 -7.71 -4.09 9.47
CA ASN A 148 -7.39 -2.68 9.27
C ASN A 148 -7.34 -2.30 7.79
N GLU A 149 -7.45 -1.00 7.51
CA GLU A 149 -7.26 -0.46 6.15
C GLU A 149 -5.77 -0.42 5.76
N GLY A 150 -5.50 -0.11 4.49
CA GLY A 150 -4.14 0.08 4.00
C GLY A 150 -3.48 1.28 4.63
N LEU A 151 -2.16 1.20 4.83
CA LEU A 151 -1.41 2.28 5.49
C LEU A 151 -1.56 3.63 4.76
N TYR A 152 -1.56 3.61 3.43
CA TYR A 152 -1.76 4.83 2.63
C TYR A 152 -3.16 5.40 2.77
N ASP A 153 -4.20 4.55 2.80
CA ASP A 153 -5.59 4.99 2.93
C ASP A 153 -5.83 5.66 4.29
N ILE A 154 -5.29 5.08 5.36
CA ILE A 154 -5.34 5.65 6.71
C ILE A 154 -4.72 7.05 6.75
N HIS A 155 -3.56 7.24 6.10
CA HIS A 155 -2.91 8.56 6.06
C HIS A 155 -3.69 9.59 5.25
N ILE A 156 -4.37 9.17 4.18
CA ILE A 156 -5.23 10.06 3.39
C ILE A 156 -6.43 10.51 4.22
N GLN A 157 -7.03 9.60 4.99
CA GLN A 157 -8.13 9.93 5.90
C GLN A 157 -7.67 10.88 7.03
N LEU A 158 -6.50 10.63 7.62
CA LEU A 158 -5.92 11.51 8.65
C LEU A 158 -5.57 12.90 8.11
N ALA A 159 -5.19 13.01 6.83
CA ALA A 159 -4.95 14.30 6.18
C ALA A 159 -6.26 15.07 5.87
N GLY A 160 -7.43 14.45 6.06
CA GLY A 160 -8.73 15.07 5.79
C GLY A 160 -8.99 15.34 4.31
N VAL A 161 -8.30 14.63 3.41
CA VAL A 161 -8.48 14.80 1.96
C VAL A 161 -9.72 14.02 1.52
N PRO A 162 -10.69 14.66 0.84
CA PRO A 162 -11.89 13.98 0.36
C PRO A 162 -11.55 13.10 -0.85
N LEU A 163 -11.15 11.85 -0.59
CA LEU A 163 -10.91 10.84 -1.62
C LEU A 163 -12.16 9.99 -1.85
N LEU A 164 -12.57 9.86 -3.12
CA LEU A 164 -13.67 8.98 -3.50
C LEU A 164 -13.16 7.55 -3.66
N ALA A 165 -13.80 6.60 -2.97
CA ALA A 165 -13.50 5.18 -3.11
C ALA A 165 -13.90 4.66 -4.51
N TRP A 166 -13.32 3.53 -4.91
CA TRP A 166 -13.57 2.90 -6.21
C TRP A 166 -15.03 2.45 -6.38
N GLU A 167 -15.61 1.87 -5.33
CA GLU A 167 -17.05 1.59 -5.25
C GLU A 167 -17.72 2.40 -4.13
N PRO A 168 -19.02 2.72 -4.27
CA PRO A 168 -19.78 3.34 -3.20
C PRO A 168 -19.99 2.37 -2.02
N PRO A 169 -20.25 2.88 -0.80
CA PRO A 169 -20.52 2.04 0.36
C PRO A 169 -21.70 1.07 0.11
N PRO A 170 -21.64 -0.19 0.59
CA PRO A 170 -22.65 -1.20 0.27
C PRO A 170 -24.09 -0.82 0.69
N LEU A 171 -24.24 0.05 1.69
CA LEU A 171 -25.54 0.54 2.18
C LEU A 171 -26.10 1.73 1.37
N SER A 172 -25.34 2.30 0.43
CA SER A 172 -25.77 3.51 -0.31
C SER A 172 -26.82 3.24 -1.38
N PHE A 173 -27.08 1.97 -1.73
CA PHE A 173 -28.01 1.60 -2.81
C PHE A 173 -29.45 2.10 -2.58
N THR A 174 -29.86 2.26 -1.32
CA THR A 174 -31.21 2.69 -0.96
C THR A 174 -31.36 4.20 -0.78
N MET A 175 -30.27 4.96 -0.86
CA MET A 175 -30.27 6.40 -0.58
C MET A 175 -30.55 7.20 -1.86
N ASP A 176 -31.56 8.07 -1.82
CA ASP A 176 -31.84 9.00 -2.92
C ASP A 176 -30.79 10.12 -2.94
N THR A 177 -30.35 10.48 -4.14
CA THR A 177 -29.46 11.62 -4.45
C THR A 177 -29.92 12.92 -3.84
N ARG A 178 -31.23 13.09 -3.63
CA ARG A 178 -31.83 14.25 -2.95
C ARG A 178 -31.28 14.48 -1.55
N THR A 179 -30.81 13.43 -0.88
CA THR A 179 -30.27 13.49 0.48
C THR A 179 -28.85 14.08 0.52
N PHE A 180 -28.07 13.86 -0.54
CA PHE A 180 -26.67 14.27 -0.60
C PHE A 180 -26.43 15.55 -1.40
N MET A 181 -27.34 15.90 -2.31
CA MET A 181 -27.20 17.12 -3.09
C MET A 181 -27.37 18.37 -2.23
N SER A 182 -26.53 19.38 -2.47
CA SER A 182 -26.59 20.64 -1.74
C SER A 182 -27.74 21.52 -2.25
N HIS A 183 -28.62 21.93 -1.34
CA HIS A 183 -29.68 22.90 -1.61
C HIS A 183 -29.59 24.11 -0.67
N PRO A 184 -29.91 25.33 -1.15
CA PRO A 184 -30.30 25.71 -2.51
C PRO A 184 -29.10 25.92 -3.46
N VAL A 185 -29.27 25.59 -4.74
CA VAL A 185 -28.23 25.78 -5.79
C VAL A 185 -28.29 27.21 -6.33
N THR A 186 -27.13 27.86 -6.46
CA THR A 186 -27.04 29.18 -7.10
C THR A 186 -26.93 29.01 -8.61
N THR A 187 -27.95 29.45 -9.35
CA THR A 187 -28.03 29.33 -10.81
C THR A 187 -27.76 30.68 -11.50
N LEU A 188 -27.29 30.62 -12.74
CA LEU A 188 -27.16 31.76 -13.65
C LEU A 188 -28.12 31.56 -14.84
N GLN A 189 -28.60 32.64 -15.45
CA GLN A 189 -29.39 32.56 -16.68
C GLN A 189 -28.49 32.59 -17.92
N PRO A 190 -28.95 32.07 -19.08
CA PRO A 190 -28.18 32.18 -20.33
C PRO A 190 -27.88 33.64 -20.71
N ILE A 191 -28.82 34.53 -20.41
CA ILE A 191 -28.69 35.98 -20.62
C ILE A 191 -28.77 36.64 -19.24
N GLU A 192 -27.61 36.82 -18.59
CA GLU A 192 -27.49 37.37 -17.23
C GLU A 192 -26.79 38.73 -17.23
N SER A 193 -27.13 39.61 -16.27
CA SER A 193 -26.40 40.87 -16.13
C SER A 193 -24.98 40.64 -15.61
N VAL A 194 -23.99 41.31 -16.22
CA VAL A 194 -22.58 41.23 -15.80
C VAL A 194 -22.42 41.60 -14.32
N ARG A 195 -23.21 42.57 -13.84
CA ARG A 195 -23.23 42.96 -12.42
C ARG A 195 -23.60 41.79 -11.51
N ARG A 196 -24.62 41.00 -11.86
CA ARG A 196 -25.02 39.83 -11.08
C ARG A 196 -23.97 38.73 -11.10
N VAL A 197 -23.36 38.45 -12.26
CA VAL A 197 -22.28 37.46 -12.36
C VAL A 197 -21.10 37.85 -11.46
N VAL A 198 -20.62 39.10 -11.54
CA VAL A 198 -19.53 39.59 -10.69
C VAL A 198 -19.91 39.56 -9.21
N HIS A 199 -21.15 39.86 -8.87
CA HIS A 199 -21.63 39.78 -7.49
C HIS A 199 -21.63 38.33 -6.98
N VAL A 200 -22.12 37.37 -7.75
CA VAL A 200 -22.16 35.95 -7.38
C VAL A 200 -20.74 35.40 -7.20
N LEU A 201 -19.82 35.71 -8.12
CA LEU A 201 -18.41 35.30 -8.05
C LEU A 201 -17.67 35.90 -6.84
N LYS A 202 -18.04 37.10 -6.39
CA LYS A 202 -17.45 37.71 -5.18
C LYS A 202 -18.07 37.21 -3.88
N THR A 203 -19.31 36.74 -3.92
CA THR A 203 -20.07 36.36 -2.72
C THR A 203 -19.97 34.86 -2.41
N ARG A 204 -19.76 34.01 -3.43
CA ARG A 204 -19.69 32.55 -3.30
C ARG A 204 -18.29 32.04 -3.63
N THR A 205 -17.89 30.94 -2.98
CA THR A 205 -16.61 30.26 -3.18
C THR A 205 -16.70 29.06 -4.14
N TYR A 206 -17.87 28.85 -4.76
CA TYR A 206 -18.08 27.74 -5.69
C TYR A 206 -17.38 28.01 -7.02
N ASN A 207 -16.77 26.98 -7.60
CA ASN A 207 -16.07 27.07 -8.89
C ASN A 207 -16.96 26.76 -10.11
N GLY A 208 -18.20 26.32 -9.89
CA GLY A 208 -19.14 25.97 -10.96
C GLY A 208 -20.55 26.44 -10.63
N PHE A 209 -21.23 26.99 -11.63
CA PHE A 209 -22.61 27.46 -11.54
C PHE A 209 -23.42 26.89 -12.70
N PRO A 210 -24.49 26.13 -12.43
CA PRO A 210 -25.36 25.64 -13.50
C PRO A 210 -26.13 26.80 -14.13
N VAL A 211 -26.20 26.78 -15.47
CA VAL A 211 -27.00 27.73 -16.24
C VAL A 211 -28.38 27.14 -16.44
N VAL A 212 -29.43 27.87 -16.03
CA VAL A 212 -30.82 27.43 -16.08
C VAL A 212 -31.66 28.46 -16.83
N ASP A 213 -32.48 28.00 -17.76
CA ASP A 213 -33.41 28.86 -18.48
C ASP A 213 -34.42 29.49 -17.51
N PRO A 214 -34.79 30.76 -17.70
CA PRO A 214 -35.90 31.34 -16.95
C PRO A 214 -37.16 30.52 -17.22
N VAL A 215 -37.90 30.20 -16.16
CA VAL A 215 -39.23 29.58 -16.31
C VAL A 215 -40.13 30.60 -17.01
N ILE A 216 -40.30 30.45 -18.31
CA ILE A 216 -41.30 31.20 -19.08
C ILE A 216 -42.64 30.61 -18.67
N PRO A 217 -43.58 31.37 -18.09
CA PRO A 217 -44.94 30.89 -17.92
C PRO A 217 -45.51 30.62 -19.31
N THR A 218 -45.57 29.36 -19.72
CA THR A 218 -46.39 28.93 -20.85
C THR A 218 -47.83 29.27 -20.50
N GLY A 219 -48.35 30.30 -21.16
CA GLY A 219 -49.75 30.73 -21.07
C GLY A 219 -50.70 29.75 -21.73
N ASP A 220 -50.66 28.48 -21.33
CA ASP A 220 -51.75 27.54 -21.60
C ASP A 220 -52.72 27.62 -20.42
N GLY A 221 -53.45 28.74 -20.39
CA GLY A 221 -54.76 28.73 -19.79
C GLY A 221 -55.73 28.04 -20.74
N ILE A 222 -55.91 26.72 -20.65
CA ILE A 222 -57.18 26.07 -20.98
C ILE A 222 -57.33 24.78 -20.15
N THR A 223 -58.40 24.77 -19.33
CA THR A 223 -59.00 23.74 -18.45
C THR A 223 -58.23 23.25 -17.23
#